data_AF-A0A7S2QMH2-F1
#
_entry.id   AF-A0A7S2QMH2-F1
#
_cell.length_a   1.000
_cell.length_b   1.000
_cell.length_c   1.000
_cell.angle_alpha   90.00
_cell.angle_beta   90.00
_cell.angle_gamma   90.00
#
_symmetry.space_group_name_H-M   'P 1'
#
loop_
_entity.id
_entity.type
_entity.pdbx_description
1 polymer ?
#
loop_
_entity_poly.entity_id
_entity_poly.type
_entity_poly.pdbx_seq_one_letter_code
_entity_poly.pdbx_strand_id
1 'polypeptide(L)'
;PPPPPPPPAPGLQADKEVAREAAAQTGAALALFSEDLRDTYSVAAAAVRQDGLALRFASADLRDDRDLVLDAVRQNGEALAYAGVNVLKFDAAVVSEAVRQTWKAARFAIKLNMEAMLEAVAQDWRALGDLLGLPTPPDQAQIEELVASNPPAIQTPQLRANRGAALAAVRTDGLMLRYVDPDLRMDEAVIQEAMQQNPEALWVAHSAVRFGAPLQKLYKSGPMRARREPNGKFGYFDTGGRVESSDDDGEEEEEEEEERDAVEAENTAAGEDEAIQGGAVQGGATQGESAAGDEA
;
A
#
# COMPACT_ATOMS: atom_id res chain seq x y z
N PRO A 1 38.79 -18.88 -52.39
CA PRO A 1 37.81 -19.01 -51.30
C PRO A 1 38.38 -19.98 -50.26
N PRO A 2 38.29 -19.69 -48.95
CA PRO A 2 38.62 -20.70 -47.95
C PRO A 2 37.68 -21.91 -48.12
N PRO A 3 38.13 -23.13 -47.78
CA PRO A 3 37.27 -24.31 -47.83
C PRO A 3 36.04 -24.10 -46.93
N PRO A 4 34.86 -24.63 -47.32
CA PRO A 4 33.70 -24.61 -46.44
C PRO A 4 34.07 -25.28 -45.11
N PRO A 5 33.58 -24.76 -43.97
CA PRO A 5 33.88 -25.36 -42.67
C PRO A 5 33.46 -26.84 -42.69
N PRO A 6 34.27 -27.75 -42.09
CA PRO A 6 33.94 -29.15 -42.06
C PRO A 6 32.57 -29.36 -41.39
N PRO A 7 31.74 -30.28 -41.89
CA PRO A 7 30.46 -30.58 -41.26
C PRO A 7 30.72 -31.00 -39.80
N PRO A 8 29.88 -30.58 -38.84
CA PRO A 8 30.06 -30.91 -37.43
C PRO A 8 30.17 -32.42 -37.24
N ALA A 9 31.10 -32.86 -36.40
CA ALA A 9 31.38 -34.28 -36.19
C ALA A 9 30.11 -35.02 -35.73
N PRO A 10 29.78 -36.20 -36.29
CA PRO A 10 28.52 -36.91 -36.02
C PRO A 10 28.29 -37.26 -34.54
N GLY A 11 29.35 -37.38 -33.72
CA GLY A 11 29.23 -37.57 -32.27
C GLY A 11 28.61 -36.36 -31.54
N LEU A 12 28.97 -35.14 -31.96
CA LEU A 12 28.50 -33.91 -31.29
C LEU A 12 27.00 -33.66 -31.50
N GLN A 13 26.44 -34.12 -32.63
CA GLN A 13 25.00 -34.02 -32.88
C GLN A 13 24.20 -35.01 -32.03
N ALA A 14 24.71 -36.24 -31.86
CA ALA A 14 24.09 -37.22 -30.98
C ALA A 14 24.10 -36.75 -29.52
N ASP A 15 25.22 -36.18 -29.06
CA ASP A 15 25.35 -35.63 -27.70
C ASP A 15 24.36 -34.47 -27.45
N LYS A 16 24.12 -33.62 -28.46
CA LYS A 16 23.13 -32.53 -28.38
C LYS A 16 21.69 -33.05 -28.29
N GLU A 17 21.33 -34.10 -29.02
CA GLU A 17 19.99 -34.70 -28.92
C GLU A 17 19.76 -35.36 -27.56
N VAL A 18 20.76 -36.09 -27.04
CA VAL A 18 20.68 -36.68 -25.69
C VAL A 18 20.58 -35.59 -24.62
N ALA A 19 21.39 -34.53 -24.73
CA ALA A 19 21.33 -33.39 -23.82
C ALA A 19 19.98 -32.68 -23.88
N ARG A 20 19.39 -32.52 -25.07
CA ARG A 20 18.07 -31.93 -25.26
C ARG A 20 16.98 -32.77 -24.60
N GLU A 21 17.00 -34.09 -24.76
CA GLU A 21 16.04 -34.99 -24.13
C GLU A 21 16.17 -34.95 -22.61
N ALA A 22 17.40 -35.00 -22.08
CA ALA A 22 17.64 -34.89 -20.65
C ALA A 22 17.15 -33.54 -20.09
N ALA A 23 17.40 -32.43 -20.80
CA ALA A 23 16.89 -31.11 -20.45
C ALA A 23 15.35 -31.03 -20.50
N ALA A 24 14.72 -31.69 -21.47
CA ALA A 24 13.26 -31.73 -21.58
C ALA A 24 12.58 -32.49 -20.43
N GLN A 25 13.27 -33.46 -19.84
CA GLN A 25 12.78 -34.21 -18.68
C GLN A 25 13.10 -33.51 -17.35
N THR A 26 14.24 -32.81 -17.28
CA THR A 26 14.68 -32.10 -16.07
C THR A 26 15.43 -30.83 -16.47
N GLY A 27 14.79 -29.67 -16.37
CA GLY A 27 15.38 -28.38 -16.75
C GLY A 27 16.65 -28.06 -15.96
N ALA A 28 16.72 -28.46 -14.70
CA ALA A 28 17.92 -28.32 -13.87
C ALA A 28 19.12 -29.14 -14.37
N ALA A 29 18.93 -30.14 -15.25
CA ALA A 29 20.02 -30.91 -15.86
C ALA A 29 20.97 -30.03 -16.68
N LEU A 30 20.49 -28.87 -17.18
CA LEU A 30 21.31 -27.88 -17.88
C LEU A 30 22.54 -27.46 -17.05
N ALA A 31 22.44 -27.47 -15.72
CA ALA A 31 23.55 -27.13 -14.82
C ALA A 31 24.74 -28.11 -14.91
N LEU A 32 24.49 -29.36 -15.33
CA LEU A 32 25.48 -30.43 -15.39
C LEU A 32 26.16 -30.53 -16.77
N PHE A 33 25.66 -29.78 -17.76
CA PHE A 33 26.15 -29.86 -19.12
C PHE A 33 27.45 -29.05 -19.30
N SER A 34 28.26 -29.46 -20.26
CA SER A 34 29.44 -28.69 -20.69
C SER A 34 29.03 -27.30 -21.17
N GLU A 35 29.99 -26.36 -21.20
CA GLU A 35 29.73 -25.00 -21.68
C GLU A 35 29.14 -24.98 -23.10
N ASP A 36 29.69 -25.77 -24.02
CA ASP A 36 29.19 -25.89 -25.39
C ASP A 36 27.71 -26.32 -25.48
N LEU A 37 27.27 -27.18 -24.56
CA LEU A 37 25.88 -27.64 -24.50
C LEU A 37 24.96 -26.62 -23.81
N ARG A 38 25.46 -25.91 -22.79
CA ARG A 38 24.76 -24.78 -22.15
C ARG A 38 24.60 -23.58 -23.07
N ASP A 39 25.47 -23.46 -24.06
CA ASP A 39 25.42 -22.46 -25.14
C ASP A 39 24.63 -22.93 -26.37
N THR A 40 24.10 -24.17 -26.35
CA THR A 40 23.27 -24.67 -27.45
C THR A 40 21.80 -24.28 -27.24
N TYR A 41 21.29 -23.36 -28.08
CA TYR A 41 19.91 -22.86 -28.00
C TYR A 41 18.86 -23.96 -27.87
N SER A 42 18.91 -25.01 -28.68
CA SER A 42 17.89 -26.08 -28.65
C SER A 42 17.85 -26.85 -27.33
N VAL A 43 19.00 -26.98 -26.66
CA VAL A 43 19.14 -27.65 -25.35
C VAL A 43 18.63 -26.72 -24.25
N ALA A 44 19.06 -25.46 -24.26
CA ALA A 44 18.59 -24.45 -23.31
C ALA A 44 17.07 -24.23 -23.43
N ALA A 45 16.52 -24.14 -24.64
CA ALA A 45 15.09 -23.98 -24.88
C ALA A 45 14.28 -25.19 -24.39
N ALA A 46 14.82 -26.41 -24.51
CA ALA A 46 14.17 -27.60 -23.94
C ALA A 46 14.14 -27.54 -22.40
N ALA A 47 15.24 -27.13 -21.78
CA ALA A 47 15.32 -26.96 -20.32
C ALA A 47 14.34 -25.88 -19.82
N VAL A 48 14.34 -24.73 -20.48
CA VAL A 48 13.50 -23.58 -20.13
C VAL A 48 12.01 -23.87 -20.27
N ARG A 49 11.60 -24.61 -21.30
CA ARG A 49 10.20 -25.05 -21.45
C ARG A 49 9.75 -25.98 -20.33
N GLN A 50 10.67 -26.75 -19.76
CA GLN A 50 10.40 -27.63 -18.62
C GLN A 50 10.38 -26.83 -17.30
N ASP A 51 11.38 -25.99 -17.08
CA ASP A 51 11.53 -25.10 -15.92
C ASP A 51 12.15 -23.76 -16.36
N GLY A 52 11.39 -22.66 -16.26
CA GLY A 52 11.81 -21.33 -16.69
C GLY A 52 13.00 -20.82 -15.90
N LEU A 53 13.19 -21.28 -14.65
CA LEU A 53 14.37 -20.93 -13.85
C LEU A 53 15.65 -21.61 -14.36
N ALA A 54 15.54 -22.60 -15.26
CA ALA A 54 16.69 -23.22 -15.91
C ALA A 54 17.50 -22.21 -16.74
N LEU A 55 16.90 -21.06 -17.13
CA LEU A 55 17.59 -19.96 -17.80
C LEU A 55 18.87 -19.54 -17.06
N ARG A 56 18.92 -19.65 -15.72
CA ARG A 56 20.11 -19.34 -14.92
C ARG A 56 21.35 -20.16 -15.25
N PHE A 57 21.17 -21.32 -15.87
CA PHE A 57 22.24 -22.23 -16.26
C PHE A 57 22.65 -22.07 -17.73
N ALA A 58 21.89 -21.33 -18.55
CA ALA A 58 22.27 -21.05 -19.92
C ALA A 58 23.53 -20.16 -19.99
N SER A 59 24.19 -20.14 -21.15
CA SER A 59 25.32 -19.24 -21.40
C SER A 59 24.93 -17.77 -21.23
N ALA A 60 25.92 -16.87 -21.12
CA ALA A 60 25.65 -15.44 -21.09
C ALA A 60 24.91 -14.98 -22.35
N ASP A 61 25.38 -15.41 -23.52
CA ASP A 61 24.81 -15.05 -24.82
C ASP A 61 23.35 -15.50 -24.94
N LEU A 62 23.01 -16.71 -24.48
CA LEU A 62 21.63 -17.19 -24.47
C LEU A 62 20.74 -16.51 -23.42
N ARG A 63 21.30 -16.00 -22.32
CA ARG A 63 20.55 -15.17 -21.37
C ARG A 63 20.26 -13.77 -21.90
N ASP A 64 20.99 -13.34 -22.93
CA ASP A 64 20.70 -12.13 -23.72
C ASP A 64 19.82 -12.44 -24.96
N ASP A 65 19.52 -13.71 -25.24
CA ASP A 65 18.60 -14.10 -26.32
C ASP A 65 17.15 -13.81 -25.93
N ARG A 66 16.55 -12.85 -26.64
CA ARG A 66 15.21 -12.35 -26.36
C ARG A 66 14.14 -13.44 -26.37
N ASP A 67 14.18 -14.34 -27.35
CA ASP A 67 13.12 -15.32 -27.54
C ASP A 67 13.21 -16.42 -26.48
N LEU A 68 14.42 -16.86 -26.15
CA LEU A 68 14.65 -17.82 -25.06
C LEU A 68 14.21 -17.24 -23.71
N VAL A 69 14.56 -15.99 -23.42
CA VAL A 69 14.15 -15.34 -22.17
C VAL A 69 12.64 -15.15 -22.12
N LEU A 70 12.01 -14.78 -23.23
CA LEU A 70 10.56 -14.64 -23.27
C LEU A 70 9.86 -15.97 -23.01
N ASP A 71 10.38 -17.07 -23.56
CA ASP A 71 9.88 -18.42 -23.27
C ASP A 71 10.08 -18.79 -21.79
N ALA A 72 11.22 -18.40 -21.20
CA ALA A 72 11.48 -18.60 -19.77
C ALA A 72 10.52 -17.83 -18.88
N VAL A 73 10.29 -16.56 -19.20
CA VAL A 73 9.39 -15.66 -18.49
C VAL A 73 7.94 -16.13 -18.59
N ARG A 74 7.52 -16.61 -19.78
CA ARG A 74 6.19 -17.20 -19.97
C ARG A 74 5.98 -18.45 -19.14
N GLN A 75 7.05 -19.23 -18.92
CA GLN A 75 7.01 -20.40 -18.04
C GLN A 75 6.98 -19.97 -16.57
N ASN A 76 7.83 -19.01 -16.17
CA ASN A 76 7.92 -18.46 -14.83
C ASN A 76 8.44 -17.02 -14.86
N GLY A 77 7.61 -16.06 -14.41
CA GLY A 77 7.96 -14.64 -14.41
C GLY A 77 9.22 -14.28 -13.60
N GLU A 78 9.59 -15.08 -12.59
CA GLU A 78 10.83 -14.88 -11.83
C GLU A 78 12.10 -15.21 -12.64
N ALA A 79 11.97 -15.87 -13.80
CA ALA A 79 13.09 -16.10 -14.72
C ALA A 79 13.74 -14.80 -15.21
N LEU A 80 13.01 -13.68 -15.19
CA LEU A 80 13.54 -12.35 -15.50
C LEU A 80 14.77 -11.98 -14.64
N ALA A 81 14.88 -12.53 -13.42
CA ALA A 81 16.04 -12.34 -12.56
C ALA A 81 17.37 -12.73 -13.25
N TYR A 82 17.31 -13.76 -14.09
CA TYR A 82 18.45 -14.38 -14.77
C TYR A 82 18.64 -13.90 -16.21
N ALA A 83 17.71 -13.11 -16.74
CA ALA A 83 17.88 -12.46 -18.02
C ALA A 83 19.10 -11.53 -18.01
N GLY A 84 19.74 -11.39 -19.16
CA GLY A 84 20.87 -10.52 -19.34
C GLY A 84 20.55 -9.07 -18.98
N VAL A 85 21.42 -8.50 -18.14
CA VAL A 85 21.12 -7.30 -17.36
C VAL A 85 20.91 -6.06 -18.23
N ASN A 86 21.61 -5.99 -19.36
CA ASN A 86 21.73 -4.77 -20.14
C ASN A 86 20.71 -4.63 -21.27
N VAL A 87 20.10 -5.74 -21.71
CA VAL A 87 19.25 -5.73 -22.91
C VAL A 87 17.81 -6.08 -22.56
N LEU A 88 17.58 -7.18 -21.83
CA LEU A 88 16.24 -7.74 -21.70
C LEU A 88 15.48 -7.24 -20.48
N LYS A 89 16.18 -6.76 -19.44
CA LYS A 89 15.55 -6.07 -18.30
C LYS A 89 15.02 -4.67 -18.64
N PHE A 90 15.31 -4.19 -19.85
CA PHE A 90 14.73 -2.98 -20.44
C PHE A 90 13.66 -3.26 -21.50
N ASP A 91 13.56 -4.50 -21.99
CA ASP A 91 12.55 -4.85 -22.99
C ASP A 91 11.17 -4.82 -22.32
N ALA A 92 10.39 -3.79 -22.65
CA ALA A 92 9.08 -3.57 -22.06
C ALA A 92 8.15 -4.77 -22.26
N ALA A 93 8.25 -5.50 -23.38
CA ALA A 93 7.40 -6.67 -23.62
C ALA A 93 7.80 -7.85 -22.72
N VAL A 94 9.11 -8.09 -22.54
CA VAL A 94 9.60 -9.16 -21.66
C VAL A 94 9.28 -8.84 -20.20
N VAL A 95 9.53 -7.61 -19.77
CA VAL A 95 9.24 -7.16 -18.39
C VAL A 95 7.74 -7.19 -18.11
N SER A 96 6.90 -6.72 -19.03
CA SER A 96 5.43 -6.74 -18.83
C SER A 96 4.90 -8.16 -18.74
N GLU A 97 5.37 -9.10 -19.58
CA GLU A 97 4.96 -10.50 -19.47
C GLU A 97 5.40 -11.12 -18.14
N ALA A 98 6.58 -10.75 -17.62
CA ALA A 98 7.04 -11.22 -16.30
C ALA A 98 6.17 -10.69 -15.16
N VAL A 99 5.84 -9.40 -15.19
CA VAL A 99 4.98 -8.76 -14.20
C VAL A 99 3.57 -9.34 -14.24
N ARG A 100 3.03 -9.61 -15.43
CA ARG A 100 1.72 -10.26 -15.63
C ARG A 100 1.62 -11.63 -14.97
N GLN A 101 2.72 -12.38 -14.93
CA GLN A 101 2.79 -13.66 -14.22
C GLN A 101 2.92 -13.47 -12.69
N THR A 102 3.74 -12.53 -12.26
CA THR A 102 3.94 -12.22 -10.84
C THR A 102 4.46 -10.80 -10.65
N TRP A 103 3.77 -10.01 -9.85
CA TRP A 103 4.20 -8.66 -9.48
C TRP A 103 5.61 -8.63 -8.89
N LYS A 104 6.07 -9.71 -8.24
CA LYS A 104 7.42 -9.81 -7.67
C LYS A 104 8.51 -9.68 -8.73
N ALA A 105 8.20 -10.01 -10.00
CA ALA A 105 9.16 -9.86 -11.09
C ALA A 105 9.55 -8.40 -11.33
N ALA A 106 8.71 -7.44 -10.93
CA ALA A 106 8.97 -6.01 -11.07
C ALA A 106 10.30 -5.60 -10.41
N ARG A 107 10.70 -6.24 -9.29
CA ARG A 107 11.97 -5.95 -8.60
C ARG A 107 13.22 -6.18 -9.45
N PHE A 108 13.10 -6.99 -10.50
CA PHE A 108 14.21 -7.32 -11.40
C PHE A 108 14.28 -6.42 -12.62
N ALA A 109 13.26 -5.60 -12.87
CA ALA A 109 13.28 -4.66 -13.98
C ALA A 109 14.11 -3.42 -13.63
N ILE A 110 14.72 -2.81 -14.63
CA ILE A 110 15.43 -1.52 -14.44
C ILE A 110 14.47 -0.36 -14.65
N LYS A 111 13.54 -0.52 -15.59
CA LYS A 111 12.52 0.47 -15.95
C LYS A 111 11.21 -0.27 -16.24
N LEU A 112 10.12 0.21 -15.65
CA LEU A 112 8.76 -0.21 -16.01
C LEU A 112 8.03 0.96 -16.68
N ASN A 113 7.12 0.63 -17.59
CA ASN A 113 6.12 1.56 -18.07
C ASN A 113 4.97 1.67 -17.06
N MET A 114 4.09 2.65 -17.24
CA MET A 114 2.98 2.87 -16.31
C MET A 114 2.01 1.69 -16.27
N GLU A 115 1.75 1.07 -17.42
CA GLU A 115 0.87 -0.10 -17.55
C GLU A 115 1.34 -1.27 -16.69
N ALA A 116 2.63 -1.65 -16.76
CA ALA A 116 3.16 -2.73 -15.94
C ALA A 116 3.23 -2.35 -14.45
N MET A 117 3.47 -1.08 -14.11
CA MET A 117 3.41 -0.64 -12.70
C MET A 117 2.00 -0.78 -12.13
N LEU A 118 0.98 -0.33 -12.88
CA LEU A 118 -0.42 -0.48 -12.51
C LEU A 118 -0.81 -1.95 -12.36
N GLU A 119 -0.38 -2.80 -13.30
CA GLU A 119 -0.62 -4.23 -13.24
C GLU A 119 0.00 -4.88 -12.00
N ALA A 120 1.26 -4.54 -11.66
CA ALA A 120 1.92 -5.05 -10.47
C ALA A 120 1.16 -4.66 -9.19
N VAL A 121 0.77 -3.40 -9.07
CA VAL A 121 0.03 -2.87 -7.92
C VAL A 121 -1.39 -3.44 -7.85
N ALA A 122 -2.02 -3.72 -8.99
CA ALA A 122 -3.34 -4.36 -9.03
C ALA A 122 -3.31 -5.80 -8.50
N GLN A 123 -2.22 -6.54 -8.72
CA GLN A 123 -2.06 -7.90 -8.19
C GLN A 123 -1.84 -7.91 -6.67
N ASP A 124 -0.95 -7.06 -6.16
CA ASP A 124 -0.72 -6.87 -4.72
C ASP A 124 -0.23 -5.44 -4.48
N TRP A 125 -0.90 -4.71 -3.60
CA TRP A 125 -0.53 -3.33 -3.26
C TRP A 125 0.91 -3.21 -2.75
N ARG A 126 1.45 -4.28 -2.16
CA ARG A 126 2.84 -4.34 -1.66
C ARG A 126 3.88 -4.20 -2.76
N ALA A 127 3.49 -4.43 -4.02
CA ALA A 127 4.35 -4.20 -5.17
C ALA A 127 4.91 -2.79 -5.20
N LEU A 128 4.14 -1.79 -4.74
CA LEU A 128 4.59 -0.40 -4.72
C LEU A 128 5.84 -0.19 -3.86
N GLY A 129 6.02 -0.98 -2.79
CA GLY A 129 7.25 -0.96 -2.00
C GLY A 129 8.49 -1.37 -2.79
N ASP A 130 8.38 -2.44 -3.60
CA ASP A 130 9.46 -2.88 -4.50
C ASP A 130 9.69 -1.85 -5.62
N LEU A 131 8.62 -1.25 -6.17
CA LEU A 131 8.71 -0.23 -7.23
C LEU A 131 9.46 1.03 -6.79
N LEU A 132 9.26 1.47 -5.54
CA LEU A 132 9.98 2.62 -4.97
C LEU A 132 11.47 2.35 -4.75
N GLY A 133 11.88 1.08 -4.70
CA GLY A 133 13.27 0.66 -4.59
C GLY A 133 14.00 0.49 -5.93
N LEU A 134 13.32 0.72 -7.06
CA LEU A 134 13.90 0.54 -8.38
C LEU A 134 14.95 1.61 -8.73
N PRO A 135 15.88 1.32 -9.67
CA PRO A 135 16.83 2.30 -10.16
C PRO A 135 16.17 3.57 -10.71
N THR A 136 15.03 3.42 -11.37
CA THR A 136 14.15 4.52 -11.76
C THR A 136 12.80 4.37 -11.02
N PRO A 137 12.66 4.96 -9.82
CA PRO A 137 11.42 4.88 -9.07
C PRO A 137 10.32 5.71 -9.75
N PRO A 138 9.03 5.42 -9.49
CA PRO A 138 7.93 6.22 -9.99
C PRO A 138 8.00 7.65 -9.45
N ASP A 139 7.67 8.63 -10.29
CA ASP A 139 7.53 10.01 -9.86
C ASP A 139 6.26 10.25 -9.02
N GLN A 140 6.08 11.47 -8.52
CA GLN A 140 4.95 11.80 -7.65
C GLN A 140 3.58 11.57 -8.33
N ALA A 141 3.45 11.92 -9.62
CA ALA A 141 2.18 11.74 -10.34
C ALA A 141 1.88 10.26 -10.55
N GLN A 142 2.89 9.47 -10.89
CA GLN A 142 2.78 8.02 -11.00
C GLN A 142 2.43 7.37 -9.66
N ILE A 143 3.03 7.81 -8.55
CA ILE A 143 2.69 7.32 -7.21
C ILE A 143 1.21 7.58 -6.90
N GLU A 144 0.72 8.80 -7.17
CA GLU A 144 -0.68 9.14 -6.93
C GLU A 144 -1.64 8.26 -7.75
N GLU A 145 -1.33 8.03 -9.03
CA GLU A 145 -2.14 7.16 -9.89
C GLU A 145 -2.08 5.69 -9.45
N LEU A 146 -0.91 5.18 -9.06
CA LEU A 146 -0.75 3.82 -8.52
C LEU A 146 -1.55 3.64 -7.23
N VAL A 147 -1.48 4.60 -6.31
CA VAL A 147 -2.23 4.55 -5.05
C VAL A 147 -3.73 4.69 -5.29
N ALA A 148 -4.17 5.53 -6.22
CA ALA A 148 -5.57 5.61 -6.59
C ALA A 148 -6.11 4.29 -7.17
N SER A 149 -5.28 3.54 -7.92
CA SER A 149 -5.66 2.24 -8.48
C SER A 149 -5.81 1.13 -7.42
N ASN A 150 -5.04 1.19 -6.33
CA ASN A 150 -5.11 0.26 -5.21
C ASN A 150 -4.84 1.00 -3.87
N PRO A 151 -5.88 1.59 -3.25
CA PRO A 151 -5.73 2.49 -2.09
C PRO A 151 -4.97 1.90 -0.89
N PRO A 152 -5.07 0.59 -0.56
CA PRO A 152 -4.19 -0.05 0.42
C PRO A 152 -2.69 0.19 0.24
N ALA A 153 -2.23 0.55 -0.96
CA ALA A 153 -0.82 0.86 -1.24
C ALA A 153 -0.25 1.98 -0.37
N ILE A 154 -1.10 2.87 0.17
CA ILE A 154 -0.70 3.90 1.14
C ILE A 154 -0.07 3.33 2.42
N GLN A 155 -0.34 2.06 2.74
CA GLN A 155 0.28 1.36 3.89
C GLN A 155 1.78 1.16 3.73
N THR A 156 2.31 1.33 2.51
CA THR A 156 3.75 1.30 2.23
C THR A 156 4.47 2.32 3.13
N PRO A 157 5.44 1.91 3.97
CA PRO A 157 6.04 2.78 4.98
C PRO A 157 6.53 4.13 4.45
N GLN A 158 7.12 4.13 3.25
CA GLN A 158 7.65 5.31 2.56
C GLN A 158 6.57 6.30 2.12
N LEU A 159 5.31 5.86 1.98
CA LEU A 159 4.20 6.67 1.46
C LEU A 159 3.26 7.21 2.54
N ARG A 160 3.30 6.66 3.76
CA ARG A 160 2.37 7.07 4.83
C ARG A 160 2.43 8.55 5.17
N ALA A 161 3.59 9.18 5.03
CA ALA A 161 3.79 10.62 5.23
C ALA A 161 3.74 11.43 3.91
N ASN A 162 3.50 10.78 2.76
CA ASN A 162 3.39 11.45 1.47
C ASN A 162 1.96 12.00 1.31
N ARG A 163 1.84 13.33 1.37
CA ARG A 163 0.55 14.03 1.29
C ARG A 163 -0.22 13.74 0.00
N GLY A 164 0.47 13.70 -1.15
CA GLY A 164 -0.18 13.42 -2.44
C GLY A 164 -0.73 12.00 -2.51
N ALA A 165 0.07 11.02 -2.08
CA ALA A 165 -0.36 9.63 -1.97
C ALA A 165 -1.54 9.46 -0.99
N ALA A 166 -1.51 10.17 0.15
CA ALA A 166 -2.61 10.16 1.11
C ALA A 166 -3.91 10.69 0.48
N LEU A 167 -3.84 11.83 -0.23
CA LEU A 167 -4.99 12.40 -0.96
C LEU A 167 -5.53 11.43 -2.02
N ALA A 168 -4.65 10.79 -2.80
CA ALA A 168 -5.05 9.82 -3.81
C ALA A 168 -5.78 8.61 -3.19
N ALA A 169 -5.27 8.10 -2.06
CA ALA A 169 -5.89 6.98 -1.34
C ALA A 169 -7.27 7.36 -0.79
N VAL A 170 -7.37 8.47 -0.07
CA VAL A 170 -8.63 8.86 0.61
C VAL A 170 -9.72 9.33 -0.33
N ARG A 171 -9.35 9.83 -1.52
CA ARG A 171 -10.31 10.13 -2.60
C ARG A 171 -10.97 8.90 -3.21
N THR A 172 -10.35 7.74 -3.03
CA THR A 172 -10.89 6.46 -3.53
C THR A 172 -11.57 5.69 -2.39
N ASP A 173 -10.96 5.68 -1.20
CA ASP A 173 -11.53 5.11 0.02
C ASP A 173 -11.16 5.98 1.23
N GLY A 174 -12.12 6.76 1.73
CA GLY A 174 -11.93 7.68 2.85
C GLY A 174 -11.41 7.02 4.13
N LEU A 175 -11.63 5.71 4.33
CA LEU A 175 -11.14 4.99 5.50
C LEU A 175 -9.63 4.71 5.44
N MET A 176 -8.99 4.90 4.28
CA MET A 176 -7.54 4.79 4.13
C MET A 176 -6.77 5.82 4.98
N LEU A 177 -7.45 6.89 5.42
CA LEU A 177 -6.90 7.86 6.36
C LEU A 177 -6.27 7.20 7.60
N ARG A 178 -6.76 6.02 8.02
CA ARG A 178 -6.26 5.30 9.22
C ARG A 178 -4.83 4.79 9.09
N TYR A 179 -4.36 4.63 7.85
CA TYR A 179 -3.04 4.14 7.53
C TYR A 179 -2.04 5.27 7.26
N VAL A 180 -2.53 6.49 7.11
CA VAL A 180 -1.73 7.69 6.90
C VAL A 180 -1.05 8.11 8.22
N ASP A 181 0.12 8.70 8.09
CA ASP A 181 0.89 9.25 9.20
C ASP A 181 0.04 10.18 10.10
N PRO A 182 0.20 10.14 11.44
CA PRO A 182 -0.55 10.99 12.37
C PRO A 182 -0.54 12.49 12.02
N ASP A 183 0.56 13.02 11.48
CA ASP A 183 0.68 14.44 11.16
C ASP A 183 -0.29 14.85 10.04
N LEU A 184 -0.44 13.99 9.02
CA LEU A 184 -1.40 14.21 7.94
C LEU A 184 -2.86 13.92 8.37
N ARG A 185 -3.07 13.22 9.48
CA ARG A 185 -4.40 13.09 10.12
C ARG A 185 -4.83 14.34 10.89
N MET A 186 -4.00 15.40 10.88
CA MET A 186 -4.35 16.76 11.29
C MET A 186 -4.59 17.69 10.09
N ASP A 187 -4.19 17.29 8.88
CA ASP A 187 -4.35 18.11 7.67
C ASP A 187 -5.83 18.18 7.30
N GLU A 188 -6.42 19.35 7.51
CA GLU A 188 -7.85 19.57 7.29
C GLU A 188 -8.28 19.21 5.87
N ALA A 189 -7.47 19.51 4.85
CA ALA A 189 -7.83 19.21 3.47
C ALA A 189 -7.83 17.69 3.20
N VAL A 190 -6.85 16.95 3.75
CA VAL A 190 -6.83 15.48 3.65
C VAL A 190 -8.05 14.87 4.34
N ILE A 191 -8.40 15.38 5.52
CA ILE A 191 -9.57 14.90 6.27
C ILE A 191 -10.87 15.22 5.52
N GLN A 192 -11.02 16.43 4.98
CA GLN A 192 -12.21 16.82 4.22
C GLN A 192 -12.41 15.93 2.99
N GLU A 193 -11.36 15.65 2.23
CA GLU A 193 -11.42 14.74 1.07
C GLU A 193 -11.80 13.32 1.50
N ALA A 194 -11.23 12.83 2.60
CA ALA A 194 -11.60 11.54 3.18
C ALA A 194 -13.08 11.50 3.60
N MET A 195 -13.58 12.58 4.20
CA MET A 195 -14.97 12.70 4.64
C MET A 195 -15.96 12.78 3.48
N GLN A 196 -15.57 13.37 2.35
CA GLN A 196 -16.39 13.37 1.14
C GLN A 196 -16.64 11.94 0.64
N GLN A 197 -15.66 11.03 0.81
CA GLN A 197 -15.79 9.62 0.46
C GLN A 197 -16.37 8.75 1.58
N ASN A 198 -16.13 9.10 2.85
CA ASN A 198 -16.72 8.41 3.98
C ASN A 198 -16.73 9.31 5.23
N PRO A 199 -17.89 9.74 5.74
CA PRO A 199 -17.99 10.58 6.94
C PRO A 199 -17.31 10.00 8.19
N GLU A 200 -17.15 8.66 8.28
CA GLU A 200 -16.43 8.02 9.38
C GLU A 200 -14.94 8.37 9.43
N ALA A 201 -14.37 8.87 8.34
CA ALA A 201 -13.01 9.37 8.32
C ALA A 201 -12.78 10.46 9.38
N LEU A 202 -13.82 11.20 9.79
CA LEU A 202 -13.74 12.16 10.89
C LEU A 202 -13.30 11.53 12.21
N TRP A 203 -13.70 10.28 12.48
CA TRP A 203 -13.33 9.57 13.71
C TRP A 203 -11.91 8.99 13.67
N VAL A 204 -11.33 8.93 12.47
CA VAL A 204 -9.93 8.55 12.24
C VAL A 204 -8.99 9.75 12.33
N ALA A 205 -9.49 10.94 12.03
CA ALA A 205 -8.78 12.20 12.21
C ALA A 205 -8.35 12.38 13.67
N HIS A 206 -7.31 13.17 13.88
CA HIS A 206 -6.81 13.40 15.23
C HIS A 206 -7.84 14.15 16.09
N SER A 207 -7.89 13.79 17.38
CA SER A 207 -8.89 14.30 18.34
C SER A 207 -8.88 15.83 18.48
N ALA A 208 -7.73 16.47 18.25
CA ALA A 208 -7.55 17.92 18.30
C ALA A 208 -8.32 18.68 17.21
N VAL A 209 -8.51 18.09 16.03
CA VAL A 209 -9.15 18.78 14.89
C VAL A 209 -10.59 18.34 14.65
N ARG A 210 -10.97 17.13 15.09
CA ARG A 210 -12.30 16.53 14.79
C ARG A 210 -13.49 17.39 15.22
N PHE A 211 -13.34 18.23 16.25
CA PHE A 211 -14.40 19.09 16.77
C PHE A 211 -14.35 20.53 16.22
N GLY A 212 -13.43 20.81 15.31
CA GLY A 212 -13.36 22.10 14.63
C GLY A 212 -14.62 22.39 13.82
N ALA A 213 -15.05 23.65 13.81
CA ALA A 213 -16.24 24.09 13.11
C ALA A 213 -16.32 23.67 11.62
N PRO A 214 -15.22 23.71 10.83
CA PRO A 214 -15.26 23.30 9.43
C PRO A 214 -15.63 21.82 9.24
N LEU A 215 -14.96 20.92 9.97
CA LEU A 215 -15.19 19.48 9.87
C LEU A 215 -16.56 19.08 10.45
N GLN A 216 -16.99 19.71 11.54
CA GLN A 216 -18.34 19.49 12.09
C GLN A 216 -19.44 19.94 11.13
N LYS A 217 -19.23 21.07 10.44
CA LYS A 217 -20.15 21.53 9.39
C LYS A 217 -20.20 20.50 8.26
N LEU A 218 -19.04 20.05 7.76
CA LEU A 218 -18.97 19.04 6.71
C LEU A 218 -19.62 17.71 7.13
N TYR A 219 -19.46 17.27 8.38
CA TYR A 219 -20.09 16.05 8.89
C TYR A 219 -21.62 16.12 8.90
N LYS A 220 -22.18 17.30 9.23
CA LYS A 220 -23.65 17.50 9.34
C LYS A 220 -24.32 17.78 7.99
N SER A 221 -23.61 18.45 7.07
CA SER A 221 -24.16 19.01 5.83
C SER A 221 -23.44 18.56 4.55
N GLY A 222 -22.52 17.60 4.66
CA GLY A 222 -21.72 17.10 3.54
C GLY A 222 -22.48 16.16 2.58
N PRO A 223 -21.78 15.70 1.52
CA PRO A 223 -22.36 14.87 0.46
C PRO A 223 -22.85 13.51 0.96
N MET A 224 -22.27 12.98 2.05
CA MET A 224 -22.80 11.83 2.77
C MET A 224 -23.28 12.27 4.15
N ARG A 225 -24.58 12.17 4.40
CA ARG A 225 -25.17 12.50 5.71
C ARG A 225 -25.17 11.28 6.59
N ALA A 226 -24.56 11.39 7.77
CA ALA A 226 -24.73 10.42 8.84
C ALA A 226 -26.13 10.61 9.44
N ARG A 227 -27.02 9.63 9.25
CA ARG A 227 -28.34 9.61 9.87
C ARG A 227 -28.38 8.49 10.91
N ARG A 228 -28.84 8.81 12.12
CA ARG A 228 -29.06 7.80 13.14
C ARG A 228 -30.24 6.91 12.73
N GLU A 229 -29.98 5.63 12.55
CA GLU A 229 -30.97 4.61 12.27
C GLU A 229 -31.76 4.27 13.55
N PRO A 230 -33.00 3.73 13.41
CA PRO A 230 -33.83 3.33 14.55
C PRO A 230 -33.18 2.31 15.49
N ASN A 231 -32.17 1.57 15.01
CA ASN A 231 -31.40 0.59 15.78
C ASN A 231 -30.26 1.22 16.61
N GLY A 232 -30.16 2.56 16.63
CA GLY A 232 -29.13 3.31 17.34
C GLY A 232 -27.77 3.39 16.63
N LYS A 233 -27.62 2.75 15.47
CA LYS A 233 -26.42 2.84 14.61
C LYS A 233 -26.54 4.03 13.68
N PHE A 234 -25.43 4.45 13.09
CA PHE A 234 -25.44 5.45 12.02
C PHE A 234 -25.48 4.75 10.66
N GLY A 235 -26.40 5.18 9.79
CA GLY A 235 -26.46 4.84 8.37
C GLY A 235 -26.08 6.06 7.52
N TYR A 236 -25.49 5.84 6.34
CA TYR A 236 -25.02 6.91 5.47
C TYR A 236 -25.84 6.95 4.18
N PHE A 237 -26.28 8.15 3.81
CA PHE A 237 -27.07 8.38 2.61
C PHE A 237 -26.40 9.44 1.77
N ASP A 238 -26.22 9.16 0.48
CA ASP A 238 -25.83 10.15 -0.51
C ASP A 238 -26.91 11.24 -0.57
N THR A 239 -26.52 12.49 -0.32
CA THR A 239 -27.44 13.63 -0.34
C THR A 239 -27.73 14.12 -1.74
N GLY A 240 -27.13 13.52 -2.77
CA GLY A 240 -27.50 13.69 -4.17
C GLY A 240 -27.49 15.15 -4.59
N GLY A 241 -26.41 15.88 -4.31
CA GLY A 241 -26.12 17.22 -4.86
C GLY A 241 -27.26 18.25 -4.78
N ARG A 242 -28.23 18.09 -3.88
CA ARG A 242 -29.30 19.06 -3.72
C ARG A 242 -28.74 20.23 -2.94
N VAL A 243 -28.37 21.27 -3.67
CA VAL A 243 -28.24 22.62 -3.11
C VAL A 243 -29.57 22.89 -2.42
N GLU A 244 -29.59 22.86 -1.08
CA GLU A 244 -30.68 23.43 -0.31
C GLU A 244 -30.69 24.93 -0.66
N SER A 245 -31.53 25.28 -1.63
CA SER A 245 -31.89 26.66 -1.90
C SER A 245 -32.52 27.19 -0.63
N SER A 246 -31.83 28.16 -0.02
CA SER A 246 -32.38 29.08 0.96
C SER A 246 -33.70 29.63 0.43
N ASP A 247 -34.81 29.21 1.01
CA ASP A 247 -36.12 29.88 1.06
C ASP A 247 -37.06 28.94 1.83
N ASP A 248 -37.06 29.02 3.15
CA ASP A 248 -38.23 28.65 3.96
C ASP A 248 -38.19 29.41 5.30
N ASP A 249 -38.72 30.63 5.25
CA ASP A 249 -39.25 31.32 6.42
C ASP A 249 -40.57 30.65 6.78
N GLY A 250 -40.64 29.95 7.91
CA GLY A 250 -41.88 29.31 8.37
C GLY A 250 -41.69 28.46 9.62
N GLU A 251 -41.86 29.12 10.76
CA GLU A 251 -42.15 28.63 12.11
C GLU A 251 -42.70 27.18 12.21
N GLU A 252 -42.15 26.37 13.13
CA GLU A 252 -42.86 25.63 14.19
C GLU A 252 -41.83 24.83 15.04
N GLU A 253 -41.56 25.32 16.25
CA GLU A 253 -41.90 24.71 17.57
C GLU A 253 -40.86 23.68 18.05
N GLU A 254 -39.97 24.07 18.99
CA GLU A 254 -40.11 23.83 20.44
C GLU A 254 -40.21 22.34 20.80
N GLU A 255 -39.07 21.65 20.90
CA GLU A 255 -38.92 20.50 21.82
C GLU A 255 -37.56 20.56 22.53
N GLU A 256 -37.62 21.15 23.72
CA GLU A 256 -37.08 20.65 24.99
C GLU A 256 -35.56 20.62 25.21
N GLU A 257 -35.13 21.71 25.89
CA GLU A 257 -34.18 21.69 26.98
C GLU A 257 -34.54 20.63 28.04
N GLU A 258 -33.97 19.42 27.93
CA GLU A 258 -33.90 18.45 29.03
C GLU A 258 -32.49 17.87 29.12
N GLU A 259 -31.51 18.68 29.58
CA GLU A 259 -30.31 18.16 30.27
C GLU A 259 -29.49 19.27 30.95
N ARG A 260 -30.17 20.21 31.62
CA ARG A 260 -29.52 21.17 32.53
C ARG A 260 -30.45 21.51 33.68
N ASP A 261 -30.69 20.55 34.57
CA ASP A 261 -31.04 20.81 35.98
C ASP A 261 -31.06 19.48 36.75
N ALA A 262 -29.87 18.99 37.11
CA ALA A 262 -29.69 17.89 38.06
C ALA A 262 -28.50 18.13 39.01
N VAL A 263 -28.14 19.40 39.26
CA VAL A 263 -27.11 19.77 40.24
C VAL A 263 -27.55 20.98 41.08
N GLU A 264 -28.79 20.97 41.60
CA GLU A 264 -29.15 21.89 42.69
C GLU A 264 -30.41 21.45 43.46
N ALA A 265 -30.44 20.20 43.94
CA ALA A 265 -31.49 19.75 44.85
C ALA A 265 -31.01 18.59 45.75
N GLU A 266 -29.95 18.80 46.54
CA GLU A 266 -29.74 17.96 47.73
C GLU A 266 -28.98 18.70 48.85
N ASN A 267 -29.21 20.00 49.01
CA ASN A 267 -28.57 20.76 50.07
C ASN A 267 -29.50 21.76 50.75
N THR A 268 -30.68 21.31 51.19
CA THR A 268 -31.48 21.97 52.24
C THR A 268 -32.53 21.00 52.79
N ALA A 269 -32.21 20.23 53.84
CA ALA A 269 -33.14 19.81 54.91
C ALA A 269 -32.51 18.80 55.90
N ALA A 270 -31.64 19.29 56.79
CA ALA A 270 -31.44 18.80 58.16
C ALA A 270 -30.60 19.90 58.86
N GLY A 271 -31.19 20.85 59.59
CA GLY A 271 -31.88 20.62 60.86
C GLY A 271 -30.83 20.33 61.93
N GLU A 272 -30.09 21.35 62.37
CA GLU A 272 -30.17 21.91 63.74
C GLU A 272 -29.71 20.93 64.83
N ASP A 273 -28.52 21.15 65.42
CA ASP A 273 -28.40 21.43 66.86
C ASP A 273 -26.95 21.71 67.35
N GLU A 274 -26.87 22.65 68.29
CA GLU A 274 -25.87 22.88 69.35
C GLU A 274 -24.38 23.09 68.96
N ALA A 275 -23.83 24.31 69.01
CA ALA A 275 -23.43 25.12 70.16
C ALA A 275 -22.08 24.74 70.82
N ILE A 276 -21.31 25.80 71.12
CA ILE A 276 -20.23 25.93 72.13
C ILE A 276 -18.76 25.87 71.66
N GLN A 277 -18.20 27.10 71.59
CA GLN A 277 -16.90 27.57 72.10
C GLN A 277 -15.58 26.90 71.68
N GLY A 278 -14.69 27.75 71.16
CA GLY A 278 -13.41 28.01 71.84
C GLY A 278 -12.14 27.52 71.15
N GLY A 279 -11.30 28.48 70.75
CA GLY A 279 -9.89 28.47 71.13
C GLY A 279 -8.89 27.66 70.30
N ALA A 280 -8.12 28.41 69.50
CA ALA A 280 -6.66 28.50 69.60
C ALA A 280 -5.73 27.33 69.14
N VAL A 281 -4.66 27.77 68.44
CA VAL A 281 -3.26 27.34 68.55
C VAL A 281 -2.71 26.24 67.61
N GLN A 282 -1.73 26.71 66.81
CA GLN A 282 -0.44 26.12 66.37
C GLN A 282 -0.33 24.68 65.86
N GLY A 283 0.36 24.60 64.72
CA GLY A 283 1.65 23.92 64.65
C GLY A 283 1.65 22.53 64.02
N GLY A 284 2.57 22.30 63.09
CA GLY A 284 2.85 20.95 62.60
C GLY A 284 3.51 20.91 61.23
N ALA A 285 4.79 21.28 61.18
CA ALA A 285 5.67 20.94 60.08
C ALA A 285 5.83 19.42 59.97
N THR A 286 5.92 18.87 58.75
CA THR A 286 6.85 17.75 58.48
C THR A 286 7.40 17.87 57.07
N GLN A 287 8.74 17.94 57.03
CA GLN A 287 9.60 17.72 55.88
C GLN A 287 9.57 16.25 55.46
N GLY A 288 9.93 15.98 54.20
CA GLY A 288 10.15 14.64 53.69
C GLY A 288 10.75 14.62 52.28
N GLU A 289 11.85 15.33 52.06
CA GLU A 289 12.77 15.10 50.93
C GLU A 289 13.68 13.89 51.23
N SER A 290 13.78 12.95 50.29
CA SER A 290 15.00 12.20 49.91
C SER A 290 14.60 11.26 48.76
N ALA A 291 15.15 11.36 47.55
CA ALA A 291 16.52 11.15 47.08
C ALA A 291 16.63 9.81 46.34
N ALA A 292 16.92 9.88 45.04
CA ALA A 292 17.69 8.94 44.20
C ALA A 292 17.63 9.52 42.77
N GLY A 293 18.73 9.88 42.11
CA GLY A 293 19.92 9.06 41.91
C GLY A 293 19.72 8.29 40.60
N ASP A 294 19.96 8.86 39.43
CA ASP A 294 21.25 9.04 38.74
C ASP A 294 21.53 7.92 37.71
N GLU A 295 22.34 8.29 36.74
CA GLU A 295 23.15 7.51 35.81
C GLU A 295 22.63 7.10 34.41
N ALA A 296 23.42 7.63 33.45
CA ALA A 296 23.97 7.04 32.22
C ALA A 296 23.19 7.20 30.91
#